data_AF-C6RBU2-F1
#
_entry.id   AF-C6RBU2-F1
#
_cell.length_a   1.000
_cell.length_b   1.000
_cell.length_c   1.000
_cell.angle_alpha   90.00
_cell.angle_beta   90.00
_cell.angle_gamma   90.00
#
_symmetry.space_group_name_H-M   'P 1'
#
loop_
_entity.id
_entity.type
_entity.pdbx_description
1 polymer ?
#
loop_
_entity_poly.entity_id
_entity_poly.type
_entity_poly.pdbx_seq_one_letter_code
_entity_poly.pdbx_strand_id
1 'polypeptide(L)' 'MILTPEKAESLRDGLFELRCSAEDINTAAEEGASAQELAGLCEELVALARRLEGLR' A
#
# COMPACT_ATOMS: atom_id res chain seq x y z
N MET A 1 -7.78 17.87 14.46
CA MET A 1 -8.52 17.93 13.18
C MET A 1 -9.40 16.69 13.13
N ILE A 2 -10.73 16.85 13.10
CA ILE A 2 -11.64 15.73 12.90
C ILE A 2 -11.66 15.45 11.40
N LEU A 3 -11.36 14.22 10.99
CA LEU A 3 -11.47 13.79 9.59
C LEU A 3 -12.94 13.87 9.17
N THR A 4 -13.20 14.41 7.98
CA THR A 4 -14.55 14.31 7.39
C THR A 4 -14.86 12.83 7.11
N PRO A 5 -16.13 12.42 7.11
CA PRO A 5 -16.52 11.04 6.80
C PRO A 5 -15.92 10.52 5.48
N GLU A 6 -15.89 11.39 4.46
CA GLU A 6 -15.33 11.09 3.13
C GLU A 6 -13.81 10.86 3.18
N LYS A 7 -13.08 11.65 3.98
CA LYS A 7 -11.64 11.46 4.18
C LYS A 7 -11.34 10.19 4.98
N ALA A 8 -12.17 9.87 5.97
CA ALA A 8 -12.03 8.64 6.75
C ALA A 8 -12.28 7.39 5.90
N GLU A 9 -13.27 7.44 5.02
CA GLU A 9 -13.52 6.39 4.01
C GLU A 9 -12.35 6.24 3.04
N SER A 10 -11.90 7.34 2.43
CA SER A 10 -10.75 7.32 1.50
C SER A 10 -9.48 6.78 2.16
N LEU A 11 -9.25 7.13 3.44
CA LEU A 11 -8.13 6.63 4.23
C LEU A 11 -8.26 5.12 4.49
N ARG A 12 -9.45 4.64 4.84
CA ARG A 12 -9.71 3.21 5.07
C ARG A 12 -9.46 2.40 3.80
N ASP A 13 -9.97 2.86 2.65
CA ASP A 13 -9.84 2.15 1.39
C ASP A 13 -8.38 2.12 0.94
N GLY A 14 -7.64 3.22 1.09
CA GLY A 14 -6.21 3.24 0.80
C GLY A 14 -5.38 2.38 1.78
N LEU A 15 -5.75 2.31 3.07
CA LEU A 15 -5.10 1.38 4.02
C LEU A 15 -5.36 -0.08 3.65
N PHE A 16 -6.53 -0.39 3.08
CA PHE A 16 -6.83 -1.71 2.54
C PHE A 16 -5.93 -2.03 1.34
N GLU A 17 -5.81 -1.10 0.38
CA GLU A 17 -4.91 -1.24 -0.78
C GLU A 17 -3.45 -1.44 -0.34
N LEU A 18 -2.98 -0.67 0.64
CA LEU A 18 -1.63 -0.77 1.18
C LEU A 18 -1.35 -2.15 1.78
N ARG A 19 -2.31 -2.69 2.55
CA ARG A 19 -2.18 -4.04 3.12
C ARG A 19 -2.10 -5.09 2.02
N CYS A 20 -2.96 -5.02 1.01
CA CYS A 20 -2.95 -5.97 -0.10
C CYS A 20 -1.62 -5.94 -0.86
N SER A 21 -1.09 -4.74 -1.16
CA SER A 21 0.23 -4.61 -1.80
C SER A 21 1.35 -5.23 -0.95
N ALA A 22 1.26 -5.14 0.39
CA ALA A 22 2.22 -5.80 1.27
C ALA A 22 2.06 -7.33 1.29
N GLU A 23 0.82 -7.84 1.21
CA GLU A 23 0.52 -9.27 1.09
C GLU A 23 1.03 -9.84 -0.25
N ASP A 24 0.93 -9.07 -1.34
CA ASP A 24 1.47 -9.44 -2.65
C ASP A 24 3.00 -9.56 -2.63
N ILE A 25 3.70 -8.64 -1.94
CA ILE A 25 5.16 -8.75 -1.71
C ILE A 25 5.50 -10.04 -0.96
N ASN A 26 4.74 -10.38 0.10
CA ASN A 26 4.99 -11.60 0.85
C ASN A 26 4.78 -12.84 -0.03
N THR A 27 3.70 -12.87 -0.81
CA THR A 27 3.39 -13.98 -1.73
C THR A 27 4.50 -14.11 -2.78
N ALA A 28 4.92 -13.02 -3.41
CA ALA A 28 6.00 -13.02 -4.39
C ALA A 28 7.33 -13.51 -3.77
N ALA A 29 7.62 -13.13 -2.53
CA ALA A 29 8.81 -13.61 -1.82
C ALA A 29 8.74 -15.11 -1.53
N GLU A 30 7.57 -15.63 -1.13
CA GLU A 30 7.33 -17.06 -0.92
C GLU A 30 7.44 -17.86 -2.22
N GLU A 31 7.02 -17.28 -3.35
CA GLU A 31 7.13 -17.87 -4.68
C GLU A 31 8.55 -17.78 -5.29
N GLY A 32 9.49 -17.12 -4.59
CA GLY A 32 10.87 -16.98 -5.05
C GLY A 32 11.05 -15.96 -6.18
N ALA A 33 10.20 -14.94 -6.23
CA ALA A 33 10.33 -13.83 -7.17
C ALA A 33 11.72 -13.19 -7.06
N SER A 34 12.19 -12.67 -8.19
CA SER A 34 13.48 -12.01 -8.27
C SER A 34 13.53 -10.74 -7.44
N ALA A 35 14.74 -10.32 -7.07
CA ALA A 35 14.94 -9.03 -6.39
C ALA A 35 14.38 -7.85 -7.19
N GLN A 36 14.37 -7.95 -8.53
CA GLN A 36 13.82 -6.91 -9.41
C GLN A 36 12.29 -6.83 -9.30
N GLU A 37 11.60 -7.97 -9.25
CA GLU A 37 10.14 -8.04 -9.08
C GLU A 37 9.74 -7.55 -7.69
N LEU A 38 10.44 -8.00 -6.65
CA LEU A 38 10.20 -7.53 -5.28
C LEU A 38 10.45 -6.02 -5.14
N ALA A 39 11.47 -5.48 -5.82
CA ALA A 39 11.73 -4.05 -5.84
C ALA A 39 10.54 -3.27 -6.46
N GLY A 40 9.99 -3.75 -7.58
CA GLY A 40 8.81 -3.15 -8.19
C GLY A 40 7.60 -3.14 -7.27
N LEU A 41 7.30 -4.26 -6.61
CA LEU A 41 6.20 -4.34 -5.65
C LEU A 41 6.42 -3.42 -4.44
N CYS A 42 7.66 -3.30 -3.95
CA CYS A 42 8.01 -2.36 -2.88
C CYS A 42 7.83 -0.89 -3.31
N GLU A 43 8.16 -0.55 -4.55
CA GLU A 43 7.95 0.79 -5.10
C GLU A 43 6.45 1.14 -5.14
N GLU A 44 5.60 0.20 -5.56
CA GLU A 44 4.14 0.36 -5.56
C GLU A 44 3.58 0.55 -4.14
N LEU A 45 4.02 -0.26 -3.18
CA LEU A 45 3.64 -0.12 -1.77
C LEU A 45 4.02 1.26 -1.21
N VAL A 46 5.24 1.73 -1.50
CA VAL A 46 5.71 3.05 -1.05
C VAL A 46 4.91 4.17 -1.72
N ALA A 47 4.54 4.03 -2.99
CA ALA A 47 3.71 5.00 -3.68
C ALA A 47 2.31 5.12 -3.03
N LEU A 48 1.70 3.99 -2.66
CA LEU A 48 0.43 3.96 -1.92
C LEU A 48 0.56 4.62 -0.56
N ALA A 49 1.63 4.33 0.20
CA ALA A 49 1.89 4.95 1.49
C ALA A 49 2.00 6.48 1.39
N ARG A 50 2.75 6.98 0.40
CA ARG A 50 2.90 8.44 0.15
C ARG A 50 1.58 9.10 -0.24
N ARG A 51 0.73 8.41 -1.02
CA ARG A 51 -0.61 8.90 -1.36
C ARG A 51 -1.48 9.04 -0.11
N LEU A 52 -1.41 8.07 0.81
CA LEU A 52 -2.14 8.10 2.08
C LEU A 52 -1.65 9.19 3.03
N GLU A 53 -0.34 9.49 3.06
CA GLU A 53 0.20 10.60 3.84
C GLU A 53 -0.43 11.95 3.45
N GLY A 54 -0.75 12.13 2.17
CA GLY A 54 -1.43 13.33 1.67
C GLY A 54 -2.90 13.45 2.11
N LEU A 55 -3.50 12.40 2.65
CA LEU A 55 -4.89 12.39 3.15
C LEU A 55 -5.00 12.72 4.65
N ARG A 56 -3.87 12.70 5.39
CA ARG A 56 -3.82 12.93 6.85
C ARG A 56 -4.06 14.39 7.25
#